data_AF-A0A800A267-F1
#
_entry.id   AF-A0A800A267-F1
#
_cell.length_a   1.000
_cell.length_b   1.000
_cell.length_c   1.000
_cell.angle_alpha   90.00
_cell.angle_beta   90.00
_cell.angle_gamma   90.00
#
_symmetry.space_group_name_H-M   'P 1'
#
loop_
_entity.id
_entity.type
_entity.pdbx_description
1 polymer ?
#
loop_
_entity_poly.entity_id
_entity_poly.type
_entity_poly.pdbx_seq_one_letter_code
_entity_poly.pdbx_strand_id
1 'polypeptide(L)'
;MQFFLELSFNGLIIGGLYALVALAIVLVCKATEVVSLAHGQLLAFGAVFFYLGYVLLDWPLWAAWLLGLAMGAVLGFGTERLCLRPLIGQPLFSSFLMTF
;
A
#
# COMPACT_ATOMS: atom_id res chain seq x y z
N MET A 1 -28.95 17.69 -11.85
CA MET A 1 -28.65 16.29 -12.25
C MET A 1 -27.16 16.04 -12.42
N GLN A 2 -26.38 16.95 -13.02
CA GLN A 2 -24.93 16.78 -13.14
C GLN A 2 -24.22 16.66 -11.77
N PHE A 3 -24.53 17.55 -10.82
CA PHE A 3 -23.95 17.51 -9.47
C PHE A 3 -24.18 16.20 -8.72
N PHE A 4 -25.38 15.61 -8.83
CA PHE A 4 -25.68 14.32 -8.20
C PHE A 4 -24.87 13.17 -8.82
N LEU A 5 -24.71 13.17 -10.16
CA LEU A 5 -23.87 12.19 -10.85
C LEU A 5 -22.40 12.34 -10.45
N GLU A 6 -21.87 13.58 -10.44
CA GLU A 6 -20.49 13.86 -10.06
C GLU A 6 -20.19 13.40 -8.62
N LEU A 7 -21.08 13.71 -7.67
CA LEU A 7 -20.92 13.31 -6.28
C LEU A 7 -20.97 11.78 -6.12
N SER A 8 -21.84 11.12 -6.88
CA SER A 8 -21.95 9.65 -6.87
C SER A 8 -20.70 8.99 -7.43
N PHE A 9 -20.18 9.47 -8.56
CA PHE A 9 -18.94 8.96 -9.16
C PHE A 9 -17.73 9.24 -8.27
N ASN A 10 -17.63 10.45 -7.72
CA ASN A 10 -16.54 10.81 -6.82
C ASN A 10 -16.56 9.95 -5.55
N GLY A 11 -17.75 9.75 -4.96
CA GLY A 11 -17.95 8.85 -3.83
C GLY A 11 -17.59 7.40 -4.15
N LEU A 12 -17.93 6.91 -5.35
CA LEU A 12 -17.56 5.57 -5.80
C LEU A 12 -16.03 5.42 -5.94
N ILE A 13 -15.37 6.41 -6.53
CA ILE A 13 -13.91 6.39 -6.73
C ILE A 13 -13.19 6.39 -5.37
N ILE A 14 -13.57 7.30 -4.47
CA ILE A 14 -12.97 7.41 -3.14
C ILE A 14 -13.27 6.16 -2.31
N GLY A 15 -14.52 5.69 -2.32
CA GLY A 15 -14.94 4.47 -1.62
C GLY A 15 -14.21 3.23 -2.15
N GLY A 16 -14.03 3.13 -3.47
CA GLY A 16 -13.26 2.06 -4.11
C GLY A 16 -11.79 2.08 -3.71
N LEU A 17 -11.18 3.27 -3.63
CA LEU A 17 -9.81 3.43 -3.17
C LEU A 17 -9.65 2.93 -1.72
N TYR A 18 -10.55 3.34 -0.81
CA TYR A 18 -10.51 2.86 0.57
C TYR A 18 -10.80 1.35 0.68
N ALA A 19 -11.70 0.81 -0.15
CA ALA A 19 -11.98 -0.62 -0.19
C ALA A 19 -10.74 -1.42 -0.65
N LEU A 20 -9.99 -0.94 -1.64
CA LEU A 20 -8.74 -1.55 -2.08
C LEU A 20 -7.68 -1.54 -0.98
N VAL A 21 -7.53 -0.42 -0.27
CA VAL A 21 -6.60 -0.32 0.88
C VAL A 21 -7.00 -1.30 1.99
N ALA A 22 -8.28 -1.36 2.33
CA ALA A 22 -8.79 -2.30 3.33
C ALA A 22 -8.56 -3.76 2.89
N LEU A 23 -8.80 -4.08 1.62
CA LEU A 23 -8.55 -5.40 1.05
C LEU A 23 -7.07 -5.80 1.18
N ALA A 24 -6.14 -4.90 0.87
CA ALA A 24 -4.70 -5.17 1.00
C ALA A 24 -4.32 -5.54 2.43
N ILE A 25 -4.80 -4.76 3.42
CA ILE A 25 -4.56 -5.02 4.85
C ILE A 25 -5.15 -6.37 5.25
N VAL A 26 -6.39 -6.66 4.86
CA VAL A 26 -7.06 -7.93 5.20
C VAL A 26 -6.35 -9.13 4.58
N LEU A 27 -5.88 -9.02 3.34
CA LEU A 27 -5.13 -10.09 2.67
C LEU A 27 -3.83 -10.41 3.41
N VAL A 28 -3.07 -9.39 3.81
CA VAL A 28 -1.82 -9.58 4.58
C VAL A 28 -2.12 -10.16 5.96
N CYS A 29 -3.11 -9.62 6.67
CA CYS A 29 -3.52 -10.13 7.98
C CYS A 29 -4.01 -11.59 7.91
N LYS A 30 -4.76 -11.97 6.86
CA LYS A 30 -5.20 -13.36 6.68
C LYS A 30 -4.06 -14.31 6.31
N ALA A 31 -3.10 -13.85 5.53
CA ALA A 31 -1.97 -14.68 5.10
C ALA A 31 -0.96 -14.91 6.22
N THR A 32 -0.77 -13.93 7.12
CA THR A 32 0.27 -13.96 8.15
C THR A 32 -0.24 -14.09 9.58
N GLU A 33 -1.55 -13.94 9.81
CA GLU A 33 -2.19 -13.80 11.13
C GLU A 33 -1.65 -12.65 12.00
N VAL A 34 -0.89 -11.73 11.38
CA VAL A 34 -0.19 -10.63 12.04
C VAL A 34 -0.67 -9.29 11.47
N VAL A 35 -1.08 -8.38 12.36
CA VAL A 35 -1.47 -7.01 11.98
C VAL A 35 -0.23 -6.12 11.97
N SER A 36 0.25 -5.76 10.79
CA SER A 36 1.40 -4.86 10.61
C SER A 36 0.95 -3.42 10.37
N LEU A 37 1.47 -2.47 11.15
CA LEU A 37 1.28 -1.02 10.93
C LEU A 37 2.14 -0.47 9.77
N ALA A 38 3.05 -1.28 9.22
CA ALA A 38 3.93 -0.89 8.12
C ALA A 38 3.18 -0.60 6.81
N HIS A 39 1.88 -0.93 6.71
CA HIS A 39 1.06 -0.61 5.54
C HIS A 39 1.08 0.89 5.20
N GLY A 40 1.07 1.77 6.21
CA GLY A 40 1.17 3.21 5.99
C GLY A 40 2.53 3.62 5.41
N GLN A 41 3.60 2.97 5.88
CA GLN A 41 4.97 3.20 5.40
C GLN A 41 5.14 2.67 3.97
N LEU A 42 4.64 1.47 3.66
CA LEU A 42 4.67 0.88 2.33
C LEU A 42 3.93 1.74 1.30
N LEU A 43 2.76 2.28 1.66
CA LEU A 43 2.02 3.23 0.84
C LEU A 43 2.81 4.51 0.60
N ALA A 44 3.42 5.07 1.65
CA ALA A 44 4.24 6.28 1.55
C ALA A 44 5.46 6.09 0.64
N PHE A 45 6.16 4.96 0.78
CA PHE A 45 7.29 4.63 -0.10
C PHE A 45 6.85 4.53 -1.56
N GLY A 46 5.75 3.82 -1.86
CA GLY A 46 5.21 3.74 -3.21
C GLY A 46 4.89 5.11 -3.81
N ALA A 47 4.30 6.01 -3.01
CA ALA A 47 4.03 7.38 -3.42
C ALA A 47 5.30 8.21 -3.66
N VAL A 48 6.34 8.04 -2.83
CA VAL A 48 7.64 8.71 -3.01
C VAL A 48 8.31 8.26 -4.30
N PHE A 49 8.30 6.97 -4.63
CA PHE A 49 8.86 6.48 -5.90
C PHE A 49 8.09 7.00 -7.12
N PHE A 50 6.76 7.07 -7.04
CA PHE A 50 5.95 7.69 -8.07
C PHE A 50 6.29 9.18 -8.24
N TYR A 51 6.38 9.92 -7.13
CA TYR A 51 6.77 11.33 -7.13
C TYR A 51 8.18 11.53 -7.72
N LEU A 52 9.13 10.65 -7.39
CA LEU A 52 10.48 10.69 -7.94
C LEU A 52 10.47 10.51 -9.46
N GLY A 53 9.72 9.53 -9.97
CA GLY A 53 9.63 9.27 -11.40
C GLY A 53 8.93 10.40 -12.16
N TYR A 54 7.79 10.87 -11.63
CA TYR A 54 6.97 11.86 -12.32
C TYR A 54 7.51 13.28 -12.20
N VAL A 55 7.93 13.70 -11.00
CA VAL A 55 8.28 15.10 -10.71
C VAL A 55 9.77 15.38 -10.85
N LEU A 56 10.65 14.46 -10.43
CA LEU A 56 12.09 14.68 -10.53
C LEU A 56 12.66 14.25 -11.89
N LEU A 57 12.14 13.18 -12.48
CA LEU A 57 12.62 12.63 -13.76
C LEU A 57 11.78 13.06 -14.97
N ASP A 58 10.68 13.80 -14.76
CA ASP A 58 9.75 14.26 -15.82
C ASP A 58 9.28 13.11 -16.73
N TRP A 59 9.18 11.90 -16.18
CA TRP A 59 8.74 10.74 -16.96
C TRP A 59 7.25 10.81 -17.26
N PRO A 60 6.81 10.21 -18.39
CA PRO A 60 5.40 10.10 -18.68
C PRO A 60 4.69 9.36 -17.53
N LEU A 61 3.46 9.78 -17.23
CA LEU A 61 2.66 9.28 -16.11
C LEU A 61 2.64 7.74 -16.02
N TRP A 62 2.57 7.08 -17.17
CA TRP A 62 2.60 5.62 -17.28
C TRP A 62 3.90 4.98 -16.78
N ALA A 63 5.05 5.58 -17.12
CA ALA A 63 6.36 5.07 -16.69
C ALA A 63 6.57 5.30 -15.18
N ALA A 64 6.19 6.47 -14.67
CA ALA A 64 6.24 6.76 -13.24
C ALA A 64 5.30 5.83 -12.43
N TRP A 65 4.11 5.55 -12.95
CA TRP A 65 3.14 4.65 -12.32
C TRP A 65 3.65 3.21 -12.26
N LEU A 66 4.21 2.70 -13.36
CA LEU A 66 4.84 1.38 -13.40
C LEU A 66 6.03 1.28 -12.44
N LEU A 67 6.86 2.33 -12.34
CA LEU A 67 7.99 2.35 -11.41
C LEU A 67 7.52 2.35 -9.95
N GLY A 68 6.51 3.14 -9.60
CA GLY A 68 5.92 3.12 -8.26
C GLY A 68 5.33 1.75 -7.90
N LEU A 69 4.64 1.11 -8.84
CA LEU A 69 4.10 -0.25 -8.68
C LEU A 69 5.21 -1.30 -8.50
N ALA A 70 6.24 -1.26 -9.34
CA ALA A 70 7.36 -2.19 -9.27
C ALA A 70 8.13 -2.04 -7.95
N MET A 71 8.44 -0.81 -7.54
CA MET A 71 9.13 -0.54 -6.28
C MET A 71 8.27 -0.91 -5.07
N GLY A 72 6.96 -0.61 -5.11
CA GLY A 72 6.01 -1.02 -4.08
C GLY A 72 5.92 -2.54 -3.95
N ALA A 73 5.88 -3.27 -5.06
CA ALA A 73 5.88 -4.73 -5.06
C ALA A 73 7.18 -5.33 -4.51
N VAL A 74 8.33 -4.78 -4.90
CA VAL A 74 9.65 -5.22 -4.40
C VAL A 74 9.77 -4.97 -2.90
N LEU A 75 9.37 -3.78 -2.43
CA LEU A 75 9.40 -3.46 -1.01
C LEU A 75 8.42 -4.33 -0.23
N GLY A 76 7.18 -4.47 -0.71
CA GLY A 76 6.16 -5.33 -0.11
C GLY A 76 6.64 -6.77 0.05
N PHE A 77 7.20 -7.35 -1.02
CA PHE A 77 7.80 -8.68 -1.00
C PHE A 77 9.01 -8.77 -0.05
N GLY A 78 9.85 -7.75 -0.02
CA GLY A 78 10.97 -7.63 0.91
C GLY A 78 10.51 -7.66 2.37
N THR A 79 9.54 -6.83 2.72
CA THR A 79 8.93 -6.81 4.07
C THR A 79 8.25 -8.13 4.41
N GLU A 80 7.56 -8.76 3.47
CA GLU A 80 6.93 -10.05 3.73
C GLU A 80 7.97 -11.13 4.05
N ARG A 81 9.05 -11.17 3.26
CA ARG A 81 10.06 -12.22 3.40
C ARG A 81 11.02 -12.00 4.56
N LEU A 82 11.40 -10.74 4.84
CA LEU A 82 12.39 -10.38 5.85
C LEU A 82 11.77 -10.07 7.22
N CYS A 83 10.58 -9.49 7.26
CA CYS A 83 9.91 -9.13 8.51
C CYS A 83 8.78 -10.10 8.83
N LEU A 84 7.80 -10.30 7.94
CA LEU A 84 6.60 -11.08 8.30
C LEU A 84 6.90 -12.58 8.48
N ARG A 85 7.61 -13.21 7.55
CA ARG A 85 7.96 -14.64 7.61
C ARG A 85 8.66 -15.09 8.92
N PRO A 86 9.68 -14.38 9.44
CA PRO A 86 10.33 -14.77 10.70
C PRO A 86 9.51 -14.48 11.97
N LEU A 87 8.43 -13.69 11.86
CA LEU A 87 7.51 -13.43 12.97
C LEU A 87 6.33 -14.43 13.03
N ILE A 88 6.18 -15.32 12.04
CA ILE A 88 5.19 -16.41 12.07
C ILE A 88 5.53 -17.34 13.24
N GLY A 89 4.71 -17.29 14.30
CA GLY A 89 4.87 -18.08 15.52
C GLY A 89 5.32 -17.30 16.77
N GLN A 90 5.56 -15.99 16.68
CA GLN A 90 5.89 -15.13 17.81
C GLN A 90 4.66 -14.32 18.28
N PRO A 91 4.56 -13.95 19.58
CA PRO A 91 3.38 -13.27 20.12
C PRO A 91 3.13 -11.93 19.41
N LEU A 92 1.85 -11.63 19.14
CA LEU A 92 1.35 -10.46 18.40
C LEU A 92 1.97 -9.11 18.83
N PHE A 93 2.37 -8.99 20.10
CA PHE A 93 2.98 -7.79 20.66
C PHE A 93 4.36 -7.46 20.05
N SER A 94 5.13 -8.48 19.65
CA SER A 94 6.47 -8.31 19.05
C SER A 94 6.40 -7.69 17.66
N SER A 95 5.40 -8.09 16.85
CA SER A 95 5.22 -7.54 15.51
C SER A 95 4.74 -6.09 15.50
N PHE A 96 3.96 -5.69 16.51
CA PHE A 96 3.46 -4.32 16.62
C PHE A 96 4.60 -3.35 16.96
N LEU A 97 5.47 -3.71 17.91
CA LEU A 97 6.64 -2.91 18.29
C LEU A 97 7.71 -2.82 17.20
N MET A 98 7.87 -3.84 16.35
CA MET A 98 8.89 -3.85 15.30
C MET A 98 8.53 -3.02 14.05
N THR A 99 7.25 -2.66 13.89
CA THR A 99 6.76 -1.89 12.73
C THR A 99 6.42 -0.43 13.04
N PHE A 100 6.59 0.00 14.29
CA PHE A 100 6.63 1.41 14.71
C PHE A 100 8.03 2.01 14.52
#